data_AF-A0A162YLV5-F1
#
_entry.id   AF-A0A162YLV5-F1
#
_cell.length_a   1.000
_cell.length_b   1.000
_cell.length_c   1.000
_cell.angle_alpha   90.00
_cell.angle_beta   90.00
_cell.angle_gamma   90.00
#
_symmetry.space_group_name_H-M   'P 1'
#
loop_
_entity.id
_entity.type
_entity.pdbx_description
1 polymer ?
#
loop_
_entity_poly.entity_id
_entity_poly.type
_entity_poly.pdbx_seq_one_letter_code
_entity_poly.pdbx_strand_id
1 'polypeptide(L)'
;MILHPTTTKTAVSLHQNMHFSIEELKSLYYELITTIVPGPASWTYFVPLLLLPLGLLVPPSTLSHGQLCALVLPISVVATIHAWLALGGNDVISTDSLYMTWFLYAFKDPRRDFRRVIRLGSDETQQVHGVSEESKGSEEVVECKSFLLEPYPESFTSRLTWAMQLPQSRPLHDWIIGNAGHDRRCLLPFQHPTRLKFIIDILSRLSPVLSIFLPLSKQLAEDDHYFSDPTFSILGPYPHESNSGSQRRSVAMLRTVLPAVVLRPLAMAMYAYSLLLGLFLPPMLLPVLLNGVGIIPDKWSPHTRRPHFGPFSAIVNYGVRGFWGQWWHQQMRHIVSEPGRWLVTKLRLEDKGWQKTLKYMLICVSAFTLSGITHSGMVPSKPRFASVDANELRLRLASFFWIQPVGIAIELLLLEPALRSLPSWLRWLQAMFRVIWTVVFMCFTCTILVVPFGQLGYWNIIPSSLTPYLL
;
A
#
# COMPACT_ATOMS: atom_id res chain seq x y z
N MET A 1 60.33 14.14 -17.40
CA MET A 1 60.39 13.18 -18.53
C MET A 1 60.67 11.80 -17.95
N ILE A 2 59.61 11.11 -17.50
CA ILE A 2 59.67 9.73 -17.00
C ILE A 2 58.44 9.05 -17.60
N LEU A 3 58.68 8.15 -18.54
CA LEU A 3 57.69 7.34 -19.25
C LEU A 3 57.31 6.15 -18.35
N HIS A 4 56.01 5.96 -18.08
CA HIS A 4 55.48 4.72 -17.51
C HIS A 4 54.59 4.01 -18.54
N PRO A 5 54.53 2.66 -18.50
CA PRO A 5 54.16 1.83 -19.63
C PRO A 5 52.65 1.68 -19.78
N THR A 6 52.20 1.73 -21.02
CA THR A 6 50.88 1.32 -21.48
C THR A 6 50.67 -0.18 -21.26
N THR A 7 49.84 -0.53 -20.28
CA THR A 7 49.35 -1.91 -20.09
C THR A 7 48.15 -2.14 -21.00
N THR A 8 48.39 -2.80 -22.14
CA THR A 8 47.38 -3.43 -22.98
C THR A 8 46.66 -4.54 -22.20
N LYS A 9 45.46 -4.26 -21.70
CA LYS A 9 44.56 -5.28 -21.13
C LYS A 9 43.94 -6.11 -22.26
N THR A 10 44.38 -7.35 -22.31
CA THR A 10 43.83 -8.45 -23.11
C THR A 10 42.35 -8.65 -22.77
N ALA A 11 41.48 -8.56 -23.78
CA ALA A 11 40.07 -8.94 -23.66
C ALA A 11 39.99 -10.47 -23.53
N VAL A 12 39.92 -10.96 -22.29
CA VAL A 12 39.66 -12.36 -21.98
C VAL A 12 38.18 -12.65 -22.29
N SER A 13 37.98 -13.59 -23.21
CA SER A 13 36.68 -14.15 -23.61
C SER A 13 35.90 -14.68 -22.39
N LEU A 14 34.92 -13.92 -21.93
CA LEU A 14 33.97 -14.27 -20.85
C LEU A 14 32.73 -14.95 -21.45
N HIS A 15 32.91 -16.13 -22.04
CA HIS A 15 31.82 -17.08 -22.29
C HIS A 15 32.11 -18.38 -21.53
N GLN A 16 32.28 -18.28 -20.21
CA GLN A 16 32.08 -19.44 -19.34
C GLN A 16 30.57 -19.66 -19.21
N ASN A 17 30.08 -20.73 -19.84
CA ASN A 17 28.74 -21.23 -19.64
C ASN A 17 28.59 -21.62 -18.15
N MET A 18 28.01 -20.72 -17.34
CA MET A 18 27.66 -21.03 -15.96
C MET A 18 26.50 -22.03 -15.95
N HIS A 19 26.84 -23.32 -15.88
CA HIS A 19 25.88 -24.37 -15.56
C HIS A 19 25.72 -24.42 -14.04
N PHE A 20 24.63 -23.83 -13.52
CA PHE A 20 24.24 -24.01 -12.12
C PHE A 20 23.58 -25.38 -11.93
N SER A 21 24.01 -26.11 -10.91
CA SER A 21 23.29 -27.29 -10.43
C SER A 21 21.98 -26.89 -9.74
N ILE A 22 21.01 -27.82 -9.68
CA ILE A 22 19.72 -27.59 -9.00
C ILE A 22 19.93 -27.23 -7.51
N GLU A 23 20.93 -27.83 -6.85
CA GLU A 23 21.23 -27.53 -5.44
C GLU A 23 21.82 -26.13 -5.26
N GLU A 24 22.65 -25.65 -6.18
CA GLU A 24 23.14 -24.27 -6.17
C GLU A 24 22.00 -23.27 -6.38
N LEU A 25 21.11 -23.54 -7.35
CA LEU A 25 19.91 -22.70 -7.56
C LEU A 25 19.01 -22.67 -6.34
N LYS A 26 18.81 -23.81 -5.68
CA LYS A 26 18.05 -23.91 -4.44
C LYS A 26 18.73 -23.14 -3.31
N SER A 27 20.04 -23.27 -3.14
CA SER A 27 20.78 -22.52 -2.12
C SER A 27 20.72 -21.02 -2.36
N LEU A 28 20.90 -20.58 -3.61
CA LEU A 28 20.81 -19.18 -4.00
C LEU A 28 19.40 -18.63 -3.75
N TYR A 29 18.37 -19.42 -4.07
CA TYR A 29 16.98 -19.07 -3.78
C TYR A 29 16.76 -18.91 -2.26
N TYR A 30 17.19 -19.88 -1.45
CA TYR A 30 17.07 -19.80 0.00
C TYR A 30 17.83 -18.61 0.59
N GLU A 31 19.03 -18.33 0.10
CA GLU A 31 19.79 -17.14 0.49
C GLU A 31 19.01 -15.88 0.15
N LEU A 32 18.50 -15.75 -1.07
CA LEU A 32 17.69 -14.61 -1.51
C LEU A 32 16.48 -14.39 -0.60
N ILE A 33 15.70 -15.44 -0.32
CA ILE A 33 14.46 -15.30 0.45
C ILE A 33 14.67 -15.11 1.95
N THR A 34 15.80 -15.59 2.49
CA THR A 34 16.11 -15.46 3.92
C THR A 34 16.98 -14.25 4.24
N THR A 35 17.56 -13.57 3.26
CA THR A 35 18.48 -12.44 3.49
C THR A 35 18.09 -11.12 2.84
N ILE A 36 17.31 -11.15 1.75
CA ILE A 36 16.95 -9.95 0.96
C ILE A 36 15.43 -9.74 0.93
N VAL A 37 14.67 -10.70 0.38
CA VAL A 37 13.21 -10.55 0.20
C VAL A 37 12.48 -11.77 0.76
N PRO A 38 11.82 -11.66 1.93
CA PRO A 38 10.98 -12.73 2.49
C PRO A 38 10.07 -13.37 1.43
N GLY A 39 10.07 -14.70 1.37
CA GLY A 39 9.36 -15.43 0.32
C GLY A 39 9.05 -16.89 0.67
N PRO A 40 8.54 -17.67 -0.30
CA PRO A 40 8.10 -19.04 -0.08
C PRO A 40 9.24 -19.99 0.35
N ALA A 41 9.39 -20.25 1.65
CA ALA A 41 10.35 -21.24 2.16
C ALA A 41 9.80 -22.68 2.16
N SER A 42 8.48 -22.86 1.98
CA SER A 42 7.80 -24.15 2.04
C SER A 42 6.53 -24.17 1.17
N TRP A 43 6.04 -25.37 0.81
CA TRP A 43 4.81 -25.53 0.02
C TRP A 43 3.54 -25.07 0.76
N THR A 44 3.54 -25.09 2.09
CA THR A 44 2.37 -24.64 2.89
C THR A 44 2.08 -23.15 2.67
N TYR A 45 3.06 -22.40 2.18
CA TYR A 45 2.89 -21.02 1.72
C TYR A 45 1.76 -20.85 0.70
N PHE A 46 1.63 -21.80 -0.23
CA PHE A 46 0.64 -21.72 -1.33
C PHE A 46 -0.74 -22.20 -0.92
N VAL A 47 -0.87 -22.88 0.23
CA VAL A 47 -2.14 -23.48 0.65
C VAL A 47 -3.25 -22.43 0.85
N PRO A 48 -3.05 -21.33 1.59
CA PRO A 48 -4.07 -20.28 1.69
C PRO A 48 -4.40 -19.65 0.33
N LEU A 49 -3.40 -19.45 -0.53
CA LEU A 49 -3.57 -18.87 -1.87
C LEU A 49 -4.44 -19.74 -2.78
N LEU A 50 -4.36 -21.07 -2.63
CA LEU A 50 -5.16 -22.03 -3.39
C LEU A 50 -6.53 -22.27 -2.75
N LEU A 51 -6.59 -22.45 -1.43
CA LEU A 51 -7.85 -22.69 -0.72
C LEU A 51 -8.81 -21.51 -0.82
N LEU A 52 -8.28 -20.29 -0.89
CA LEU A 52 -9.09 -19.09 -0.97
C LEU A 52 -10.03 -19.06 -2.20
N PRO A 53 -9.58 -19.19 -3.45
CA PRO A 53 -10.47 -19.29 -4.60
C PRO A 53 -11.24 -20.62 -4.62
N LEU A 54 -10.63 -21.74 -4.22
CA LEU A 54 -11.30 -23.05 -4.23
C LEU A 54 -12.53 -23.09 -3.32
N GLY A 55 -12.45 -22.51 -2.12
CA GLY A 55 -13.61 -22.43 -1.23
C GLY A 55 -14.76 -21.60 -1.82
N LEU A 56 -14.45 -20.52 -2.55
CA LEU A 56 -15.45 -19.71 -3.24
C LEU A 56 -16.12 -20.42 -4.41
N LEU A 57 -15.55 -21.52 -4.95
CA LEU A 57 -16.20 -22.35 -5.97
C LEU A 57 -17.35 -23.20 -5.40
N VAL A 58 -17.36 -23.43 -4.08
CA VAL A 58 -18.34 -24.29 -3.41
C VAL A 58 -19.66 -23.53 -3.24
N PRO A 59 -20.75 -23.97 -3.89
CA PRO A 59 -22.02 -23.26 -3.80
C PRO A 59 -22.63 -23.38 -2.39
N PRO A 60 -23.48 -22.42 -1.99
CA PRO A 60 -24.18 -22.48 -0.71
C PRO A 60 -25.06 -23.72 -0.52
N SER A 61 -25.51 -24.35 -1.61
CA SER A 61 -26.27 -25.61 -1.58
C SER A 61 -25.44 -26.83 -1.15
N THR A 62 -24.12 -26.78 -1.29
CA THR A 62 -23.20 -27.86 -0.88
C THR A 62 -22.66 -27.63 0.52
N LEU A 63 -22.14 -26.42 0.80
CA LEU A 63 -21.64 -26.06 2.13
C LEU A 63 -22.18 -24.68 2.55
N SER A 64 -22.76 -24.63 3.74
CA SER A 64 -23.09 -23.37 4.39
C SER A 64 -21.83 -22.54 4.64
N HIS A 65 -21.99 -21.22 4.85
CA HIS A 65 -20.86 -20.34 5.13
C HIS A 65 -20.09 -20.74 6.38
N GLY A 66 -20.79 -21.14 7.45
CA GLY A 66 -20.17 -21.64 8.67
C GLY A 66 -19.33 -22.89 8.44
N GLN A 67 -19.82 -23.86 7.65
CA GLN A 67 -19.06 -25.07 7.31
C GLN A 67 -17.83 -24.74 6.45
N LEU A 68 -17.98 -23.85 5.47
CA LEU A 68 -16.86 -23.43 4.62
C LEU A 68 -15.78 -22.71 5.44
N CYS A 69 -16.18 -21.83 6.36
CA CYS A 69 -15.28 -21.18 7.30
C CYS A 69 -14.57 -22.20 8.20
N ALA A 70 -15.30 -23.14 8.79
CA ALA A 70 -14.75 -24.19 9.66
C ALA A 70 -13.76 -25.12 8.92
N LEU A 71 -13.90 -25.29 7.61
CA LEU A 71 -13.00 -26.10 6.79
C LEU A 71 -11.77 -25.31 6.33
N VAL A 72 -11.98 -24.18 5.64
CA VAL A 72 -10.91 -23.43 4.97
C VAL A 72 -10.01 -22.74 5.97
N LEU A 73 -10.59 -22.19 7.05
CA LEU A 73 -9.87 -21.26 7.88
C LEU A 73 -8.80 -21.91 8.77
N PRO A 74 -9.08 -23.00 9.52
CA PRO A 74 -8.06 -23.66 10.32
C PRO A 74 -6.88 -24.17 9.49
N ILE A 75 -7.16 -24.73 8.30
CA ILE A 75 -6.11 -25.21 7.39
C ILE A 75 -5.23 -24.04 6.94
N SER A 76 -5.84 -22.91 6.55
CA SER A 76 -5.09 -21.73 6.11
C SER A 76 -4.24 -21.14 7.23
N VAL A 77 -4.76 -21.10 8.47
CA VAL A 77 -4.01 -20.63 9.65
C VAL A 77 -2.82 -21.54 9.93
N VAL A 78 -3.03 -22.86 10.03
CA VAL A 78 -1.95 -23.82 10.30
C VAL A 78 -0.89 -23.80 9.21
N ALA A 79 -1.30 -23.75 7.94
CA ALA A 79 -0.38 -23.70 6.80
C ALA A 79 0.45 -22.40 6.79
N THR A 80 -0.17 -21.27 7.14
CA THR A 80 0.52 -19.97 7.25
C THR A 80 1.52 -19.98 8.42
N ILE A 81 1.12 -20.48 9.59
CA ILE A 81 2.02 -20.62 10.75
C ILE A 81 3.21 -21.51 10.40
N HIS A 82 2.96 -22.66 9.77
CA HIS A 82 4.03 -23.53 9.31
C HIS A 82 4.97 -22.84 8.31
N ALA A 83 4.41 -22.06 7.36
CA ALA A 83 5.21 -21.27 6.42
C ALA A 83 6.09 -20.24 7.13
N TRP A 84 5.55 -19.54 8.14
CA TRP A 84 6.31 -18.56 8.93
C TRP A 84 7.41 -19.21 9.77
N LEU A 85 7.12 -20.36 10.38
CA LEU A 85 8.12 -21.13 11.13
C LEU A 85 9.24 -21.62 10.21
N ALA A 86 8.90 -22.12 9.01
CA ALA A 86 9.88 -22.57 8.02
C ALA A 86 10.76 -21.42 7.49
N LEU A 87 10.20 -20.22 7.34
CA LEU A 87 10.95 -19.04 6.91
C LEU A 87 11.79 -18.41 8.04
N GLY A 88 11.40 -18.60 9.30
CA GLY A 88 11.99 -17.93 10.47
C GLY A 88 11.40 -16.53 10.73
N GLY A 89 10.14 -16.32 10.34
CA GLY A 89 9.42 -15.06 10.44
C GLY A 89 8.23 -15.01 9.48
N ASN A 90 7.37 -14.00 9.63
CA ASN A 90 6.30 -13.80 8.66
C ASN A 90 6.82 -13.13 7.38
N ASP A 91 6.02 -13.20 6.32
CA ASP A 91 6.22 -12.42 5.10
C ASP A 91 4.95 -11.67 4.69
N VAL A 92 5.10 -10.64 3.84
CA VAL A 92 4.00 -9.78 3.41
C VAL A 92 2.88 -10.58 2.72
N ILE A 93 3.22 -11.50 1.82
CA ILE A 93 2.27 -12.16 0.92
C ILE A 93 1.47 -13.23 1.66
N SER A 94 2.12 -14.09 2.46
CA SER A 94 1.38 -15.10 3.24
C SER A 94 0.48 -14.45 4.30
N THR A 95 0.95 -13.36 4.94
CA THR A 95 0.15 -12.57 5.88
C THR A 95 -1.08 -11.99 5.18
N ASP A 96 -0.88 -11.38 4.02
CA ASP A 96 -1.95 -10.81 3.21
C ASP A 96 -2.96 -11.87 2.75
N SER A 97 -2.49 -13.05 2.30
CA SER A 97 -3.35 -14.16 1.93
C SER A 97 -4.20 -14.65 3.11
N LEU A 98 -3.61 -14.74 4.31
CA LEU A 98 -4.34 -15.12 5.51
C LEU A 98 -5.41 -14.07 5.85
N TYR A 99 -5.09 -12.78 5.75
CA TYR A 99 -6.05 -11.70 6.02
C TYR A 99 -7.20 -11.67 5.02
N MET A 100 -6.91 -11.91 3.74
CA MET A 100 -7.97 -12.07 2.74
C MET A 100 -8.85 -13.29 3.06
N THR A 101 -8.25 -14.39 3.52
CA THR A 101 -9.01 -15.58 3.97
C THR A 101 -9.93 -15.23 5.14
N TRP A 102 -9.44 -14.53 6.17
CA TRP A 102 -10.29 -14.03 7.26
C TRP A 102 -11.39 -13.11 6.79
N PHE A 103 -11.07 -12.16 5.92
CA PHE A 103 -12.04 -11.21 5.37
C PHE A 103 -13.20 -11.92 4.66
N LEU A 104 -12.89 -12.90 3.79
CA LEU A 104 -13.88 -13.58 2.95
C LEU A 104 -14.60 -14.76 3.62
N TYR A 105 -14.07 -15.30 4.72
CA TYR A 105 -14.65 -16.49 5.38
C TYR A 105 -15.06 -16.27 6.83
N ALA A 106 -14.39 -15.38 7.57
CA ALA A 106 -14.72 -15.13 8.97
C ALA A 106 -15.62 -13.90 9.16
N PHE A 107 -15.41 -12.86 8.35
CA PHE A 107 -16.07 -11.56 8.57
C PHE A 107 -17.17 -11.22 7.56
N LYS A 108 -17.10 -11.76 6.34
CA LYS A 108 -18.09 -11.58 5.26
C LYS A 108 -18.47 -12.92 4.66
N ASP A 109 -19.66 -13.01 4.05
CA ASP A 109 -20.02 -14.10 3.15
C ASP A 109 -20.12 -13.56 1.72
N PRO A 110 -19.04 -13.61 0.91
CA PRO A 110 -19.03 -13.06 -0.43
C PRO A 110 -20.14 -13.63 -1.33
N ARG A 111 -20.58 -14.87 -1.07
CA ARG A 111 -21.64 -15.52 -1.85
C ARG A 111 -23.01 -14.87 -1.65
N ARG A 112 -23.20 -14.16 -0.54
CA ARG A 112 -24.45 -13.48 -0.18
C ARG A 112 -24.33 -11.97 -0.23
N ASP A 113 -23.22 -11.44 0.30
CA ASP A 113 -23.04 -10.02 0.56
C ASP A 113 -22.45 -9.27 -0.63
N PHE A 114 -21.73 -9.97 -1.53
CA PHE A 114 -20.97 -9.28 -2.57
C PHE A 114 -21.72 -9.26 -3.89
N ARG A 115 -21.65 -8.13 -4.59
CA ARG A 115 -22.14 -7.98 -5.96
C ARG A 115 -21.04 -7.33 -6.79
N ARG A 116 -20.75 -7.91 -7.95
CA ARG A 116 -19.80 -7.32 -8.87
C ARG A 116 -20.49 -6.25 -9.71
N VAL A 117 -19.87 -5.10 -9.84
CA VAL A 117 -20.38 -3.97 -10.61
C VAL A 117 -19.88 -4.11 -12.05
N ILE A 118 -20.76 -4.52 -12.94
CA ILE A 118 -20.51 -4.55 -14.39
C ILE A 118 -21.03 -3.24 -14.98
N ARG A 119 -20.15 -2.48 -15.62
CA ARG A 119 -20.52 -1.24 -16.31
C ARG A 119 -20.77 -1.57 -17.77
N LEU A 120 -22.00 -1.37 -18.24
CA LEU A 120 -22.36 -1.56 -19.64
C LEU A 120 -21.69 -0.45 -20.46
N GLY A 121 -21.06 -0.84 -21.57
CA GLY A 121 -20.46 0.11 -22.50
C GLY A 121 -21.53 0.96 -23.19
N SER A 122 -21.15 2.15 -23.67
CA SER A 122 -22.03 3.01 -24.48
C SER A 122 -22.59 2.29 -25.71
N ASP A 123 -21.85 1.30 -26.23
CA ASP A 123 -22.21 0.60 -27.46
C ASP A 123 -23.30 -0.47 -27.24
N GLU A 124 -23.42 -1.01 -26.02
CA GLU A 124 -24.46 -2.01 -25.68
C GLU A 124 -25.80 -1.37 -25.29
N THR A 125 -25.79 -0.07 -24.95
CA THR A 125 -27.00 0.63 -24.50
C THR A 125 -28.00 0.86 -25.65
N GLN A 126 -27.54 0.76 -26.91
CA GLN A 126 -28.41 0.90 -28.09
C GLN A 126 -29.30 -0.32 -28.37
N GLN A 127 -29.02 -1.49 -27.79
CA GLN A 127 -29.88 -2.68 -27.98
C GLN A 127 -30.97 -2.85 -26.92
N VAL A 128 -30.90 -2.14 -25.79
CA VAL A 128 -31.83 -2.36 -24.65
C VAL A 128 -33.00 -1.36 -24.64
N HIS A 129 -32.99 -0.31 -25.47
CA HIS A 129 -34.03 0.73 -25.49
C HIS A 129 -35.19 0.53 -26.49
N GLY A 130 -35.38 -0.69 -27.00
CA GLY A 130 -36.67 -1.06 -27.59
C GLY A 130 -37.64 -1.46 -26.47
N VAL A 131 -38.59 -0.58 -26.14
CA VAL A 131 -39.72 -0.72 -25.18
C VAL A 131 -39.56 0.15 -23.92
N SER A 132 -39.97 1.42 -24.00
CA SER A 132 -41.00 2.00 -23.12
C SER A 132 -41.20 3.48 -23.44
N GLU A 133 -42.45 3.84 -23.72
CA GLU A 133 -42.93 5.18 -24.08
C GLU A 133 -42.98 6.17 -22.90
N GLU A 134 -42.85 7.44 -23.29
CA GLU A 134 -43.45 8.67 -22.73
C GLU A 134 -43.55 8.87 -21.20
N SER A 135 -42.69 9.73 -20.66
CA SER A 135 -43.19 10.83 -19.82
C SER A 135 -42.23 12.04 -19.86
N LYS A 136 -42.80 13.22 -20.09
CA LYS A 136 -42.12 14.52 -20.07
C LYS A 136 -42.04 15.02 -18.63
N GLY A 137 -40.83 15.23 -18.13
CA GLY A 137 -40.55 15.93 -16.88
C GLY A 137 -39.10 16.37 -16.84
N SER A 138 -38.86 17.66 -17.07
CA SER A 138 -37.54 18.29 -17.10
C SER A 138 -36.96 18.43 -15.68
N GLU A 139 -36.19 17.44 -15.25
CA GLU A 139 -35.11 17.60 -14.28
C GLU A 139 -33.81 17.19 -14.97
N GLU A 140 -32.67 17.82 -14.63
CA GLU A 140 -31.33 17.37 -15.03
C GLU A 140 -31.09 15.96 -14.47
N VAL A 141 -31.61 14.94 -15.15
CA VAL A 141 -31.32 13.55 -14.88
C VAL A 141 -29.87 13.36 -15.30
N VAL A 142 -28.97 13.37 -14.33
CA VAL A 142 -27.62 12.84 -14.47
C VAL A 142 -27.77 11.46 -15.10
N GLU A 143 -27.39 11.35 -16.38
CA GLU A 143 -27.51 10.17 -17.22
C GLU A 143 -26.93 8.96 -16.47
N CYS A 144 -27.83 8.19 -15.85
CA CYS A 144 -27.44 7.11 -14.96
C CYS A 144 -27.00 5.95 -15.85
N LYS A 145 -25.71 5.91 -16.19
CA LYS A 145 -25.12 4.76 -16.91
C LYS A 145 -25.60 3.48 -16.23
N SER A 146 -26.32 2.66 -16.99
CA SER A 146 -26.86 1.39 -16.50
C SER A 146 -25.69 0.50 -16.08
N PHE A 147 -25.60 0.21 -14.79
CA PHE A 147 -24.70 -0.81 -14.25
C PHE A 147 -25.51 -2.06 -13.91
N LEU A 148 -24.94 -3.22 -14.19
CA LEU A 148 -25.48 -4.50 -13.77
C LEU A 148 -24.75 -4.96 -12.51
N LEU A 149 -25.51 -5.38 -11.50
CA LEU A 149 -24.96 -5.99 -10.29
C LEU A 149 -24.98 -7.51 -10.46
N GLU A 150 -23.84 -8.09 -10.78
CA GLU A 150 -23.67 -9.54 -10.92
C GLU A 150 -23.59 -10.19 -9.53
N PRO A 151 -24.56 -11.04 -9.15
CA PRO A 151 -24.51 -11.80 -7.91
C PRO A 151 -23.53 -12.98 -8.01
N TYR A 152 -23.42 -13.75 -6.93
CA TYR A 152 -22.67 -14.99 -6.94
C TYR A 152 -23.27 -15.98 -7.96
N PRO A 153 -22.49 -16.50 -8.93
CA PRO A 153 -23.06 -17.30 -10.03
C PRO A 153 -23.50 -18.71 -9.63
N GLU A 154 -24.51 -19.23 -10.34
CA GLU A 154 -25.01 -20.60 -10.16
C GLU A 154 -24.21 -21.66 -10.95
N SER A 155 -23.64 -21.30 -12.10
CA SER A 155 -22.84 -22.21 -12.93
C SER A 155 -21.37 -22.23 -12.50
N PHE A 156 -20.75 -23.41 -12.59
CA PHE A 156 -19.35 -23.61 -12.17
C PHE A 156 -18.36 -22.70 -12.92
N THR A 157 -18.47 -22.61 -14.26
CA THR A 157 -17.56 -21.78 -15.08
C THR A 157 -17.63 -20.30 -14.72
N SER A 158 -18.84 -19.80 -14.48
CA SER A 158 -19.05 -18.41 -14.06
C SER A 158 -18.52 -18.18 -12.64
N ARG A 159 -18.76 -19.13 -11.72
CA ARG A 159 -18.18 -19.10 -10.37
C ARG A 159 -16.66 -19.08 -10.40
N LEU A 160 -16.03 -19.86 -11.28
CA LEU A 160 -14.58 -19.88 -11.42
C LEU A 160 -14.04 -18.50 -11.81
N THR A 161 -14.66 -17.87 -12.80
CA THR A 161 -14.29 -16.52 -13.21
C THR A 161 -14.48 -15.52 -12.08
N TRP A 162 -15.62 -15.59 -11.39
CA TRP A 162 -15.98 -14.72 -10.26
C TRP A 162 -15.00 -14.88 -9.08
N ALA A 163 -14.70 -16.12 -8.70
CA ALA A 163 -13.81 -16.47 -7.59
C ALA A 163 -12.36 -16.09 -7.86
N MET A 164 -11.91 -16.14 -9.11
CA MET A 164 -10.55 -15.72 -9.48
C MET A 164 -10.42 -14.20 -9.56
N GLN A 165 -11.49 -13.48 -9.94
CA GLN A 165 -11.47 -12.02 -10.04
C GLN A 165 -11.53 -11.31 -8.69
N LEU A 166 -12.30 -11.84 -7.74
CA LEU A 166 -12.51 -11.19 -6.45
C LEU A 166 -11.20 -10.88 -5.70
N PRO A 167 -10.23 -11.82 -5.54
CA PRO A 167 -8.98 -11.55 -4.84
C PRO A 167 -8.05 -10.59 -5.59
N GLN A 168 -8.16 -10.54 -6.92
CA GLN A 168 -7.36 -9.69 -7.81
C GLN A 168 -7.85 -8.24 -7.82
N SER A 169 -9.15 -8.03 -7.61
CA SER A 169 -9.72 -6.70 -7.50
C SER A 169 -9.42 -6.10 -6.12
N ARG A 170 -8.22 -5.54 -5.92
CA ARG A 170 -7.92 -4.69 -4.76
C ARG A 170 -7.92 -3.22 -5.17
N PRO A 171 -8.57 -2.31 -4.43
CA PRO A 171 -9.26 -2.46 -3.14
C PRO A 171 -10.77 -2.79 -3.25
N LEU A 172 -11.18 -3.75 -4.09
CA LEU A 172 -12.59 -4.12 -4.32
C LEU A 172 -13.37 -3.02 -5.05
N HIS A 173 -12.78 -2.42 -6.09
CA HIS A 173 -13.26 -1.19 -6.73
C HIS A 173 -14.50 -1.38 -7.62
N ASP A 174 -14.69 -2.58 -8.11
CA ASP A 174 -15.80 -3.09 -8.91
C ASP A 174 -16.66 -4.08 -8.10
N TRP A 175 -16.63 -3.97 -6.76
CA TRP A 175 -17.38 -4.84 -5.87
C TRP A 175 -18.13 -4.04 -4.81
N ILE A 176 -19.41 -4.33 -4.69
CA ILE A 176 -20.25 -3.99 -3.53
C ILE A 176 -19.98 -5.04 -2.46
N ILE A 177 -19.72 -4.60 -1.22
CA ILE A 177 -19.30 -5.49 -0.11
C ILE A 177 -20.16 -5.30 1.15
N GLY A 178 -21.30 -4.62 1.03
CA GLY A 178 -22.19 -4.32 2.15
C GLY A 178 -21.62 -3.24 3.08
N ASN A 179 -20.77 -2.35 2.56
CA ASN A 179 -20.27 -1.18 3.27
C ASN A 179 -20.74 0.08 2.57
N ALA A 180 -21.76 0.75 3.12
CA ALA A 180 -22.43 1.88 2.46
C ALA A 180 -21.48 2.97 1.93
N GLY A 181 -20.41 3.31 2.68
CA GLY A 181 -19.43 4.30 2.24
C GLY A 181 -18.57 3.84 1.07
N HIS A 182 -18.20 2.55 1.05
CA HIS A 182 -17.50 1.91 -0.07
C HIS A 182 -18.40 1.76 -1.27
N ASP A 183 -19.56 1.15 -1.07
CA ASP A 183 -20.53 0.78 -2.10
C ASP A 183 -20.99 2.02 -2.87
N ARG A 184 -21.34 3.11 -2.16
CA ARG A 184 -21.67 4.41 -2.78
C ARG A 184 -20.55 4.91 -3.66
N ARG A 185 -19.30 4.77 -3.22
CA ARG A 185 -18.15 5.18 -4.03
C ARG A 185 -18.03 4.29 -5.24
N CYS A 186 -18.08 2.96 -5.10
CA CYS A 186 -17.92 1.98 -6.18
C CYS A 186 -18.83 2.23 -7.38
N LEU A 187 -20.04 2.73 -7.16
CA LEU A 187 -20.98 3.06 -8.23
C LEU A 187 -20.58 4.29 -9.05
N LEU A 188 -19.82 5.23 -8.45
CA LEU A 188 -19.34 6.43 -9.16
C LEU A 188 -18.43 6.06 -10.35
N PRO A 189 -18.48 6.81 -11.46
CA PRO A 189 -17.60 6.60 -12.61
C PRO A 189 -16.12 6.57 -12.23
N PHE A 190 -15.30 5.92 -13.06
CA PHE A 190 -13.85 5.92 -12.88
C PHE A 190 -13.28 7.33 -12.99
N GLN A 191 -12.24 7.60 -12.22
CA GLN A 191 -11.64 8.94 -12.15
C GLN A 191 -10.90 9.33 -13.44
N HIS A 192 -10.43 8.34 -14.20
CA HIS A 192 -9.71 8.57 -15.45
C HIS A 192 -10.57 8.11 -16.64
N PRO A 193 -11.27 9.03 -17.32
CA PRO A 193 -12.13 8.65 -18.43
C PRO A 193 -11.33 8.20 -19.66
N THR A 194 -10.01 8.46 -19.70
CA THR A 194 -9.15 8.05 -20.81
C THR A 194 -7.80 7.53 -20.30
N ARG A 195 -7.20 6.59 -21.06
CA ARG A 195 -5.85 6.05 -20.82
C ARG A 195 -4.79 7.16 -20.76
N LEU A 196 -4.89 8.16 -21.65
CA LEU A 196 -3.97 9.30 -21.68
C LEU A 196 -4.01 10.10 -20.37
N LYS A 197 -5.21 10.42 -19.86
CA LYS A 197 -5.35 11.13 -18.57
C LYS A 197 -4.76 10.32 -17.41
N PHE A 198 -4.89 8.99 -17.45
CA PHE A 198 -4.28 8.11 -16.47
C PHE A 198 -2.75 8.11 -16.56
N ILE A 199 -2.19 8.03 -17.76
CA ILE A 199 -0.73 8.12 -17.99
C ILE A 199 -0.21 9.47 -17.49
N ILE A 200 -0.89 10.57 -17.81
CA ILE A 200 -0.53 11.92 -17.32
C ILE A 200 -0.59 11.96 -15.79
N ASP A 201 -1.61 11.39 -15.15
CA ASP A 201 -1.68 11.33 -13.68
C ASP A 201 -0.48 10.55 -13.11
N ILE A 202 -0.17 9.36 -13.65
CA ILE A 202 1.02 8.58 -13.23
C ILE A 202 2.29 9.41 -13.38
N LEU A 203 2.53 10.02 -14.56
CA LEU A 203 3.74 10.78 -14.83
C LEU A 203 3.84 12.04 -13.96
N SER A 204 2.73 12.72 -13.69
CA SER A 204 2.71 13.89 -12.80
C SER A 204 3.05 13.55 -11.35
N ARG A 205 2.81 12.31 -10.91
CA ARG A 205 3.22 11.81 -9.58
C ARG A 205 4.64 11.28 -9.58
N LEU A 206 5.05 10.55 -10.63
CA LEU A 206 6.40 9.97 -10.73
C LEU A 206 7.47 11.03 -10.99
N SER A 207 7.19 12.04 -11.80
CA SER A 207 8.20 13.04 -12.19
C SER A 207 8.81 13.78 -11.00
N PRO A 208 8.02 14.37 -10.06
CA PRO A 208 8.58 15.01 -8.86
C PRO A 208 9.30 14.02 -7.95
N VAL A 209 8.81 12.78 -7.87
CA VAL A 209 9.44 11.73 -7.05
C VAL A 209 10.83 11.39 -7.55
N LEU A 210 10.95 11.07 -8.84
CA LEU A 210 12.20 10.63 -9.45
C LEU A 210 13.19 11.77 -9.64
N SER A 211 12.68 12.99 -9.89
CA SER A 211 13.53 14.15 -10.17
C SER A 211 13.89 14.94 -8.92
N ILE A 212 13.05 14.92 -7.87
CA ILE A 212 13.24 15.75 -6.67
C ILE A 212 13.36 14.89 -5.42
N PHE A 213 12.30 14.18 -5.03
CA PHE A 213 12.23 13.58 -3.68
C PHE A 213 13.26 12.48 -3.46
N LEU A 214 13.43 11.58 -4.44
CA LEU A 214 14.40 10.50 -4.36
C LEU A 214 15.84 11.05 -4.34
N PRO A 215 16.26 11.88 -5.32
CA PRO A 215 17.56 12.55 -5.27
C PRO A 215 17.84 13.29 -3.96
N LEU A 216 16.90 14.12 -3.52
CA LEU A 216 17.08 14.96 -2.35
C LEU A 216 17.18 14.13 -1.07
N SER A 217 16.33 13.13 -0.90
CA SER A 217 16.37 12.25 0.27
C SER A 217 17.67 11.44 0.33
N LYS A 218 18.15 10.91 -0.81
CA LYS A 218 19.43 10.21 -0.87
C LYS A 218 20.60 11.12 -0.52
N GLN A 219 20.61 12.35 -1.04
CA GLN A 219 21.64 13.34 -0.73
C GLN A 219 21.67 13.72 0.75
N LEU A 220 20.49 13.96 1.32
CA LEU A 220 20.35 14.26 2.74
C LEU A 220 20.87 13.10 3.60
N ALA A 221 20.65 11.86 3.17
CA ALA A 221 21.07 10.67 3.89
C ALA A 221 22.55 10.31 3.72
N GLU A 222 23.12 10.48 2.52
CA GLU A 222 24.51 10.14 2.19
C GLU A 222 25.51 10.88 3.08
N ASP A 223 25.24 12.16 3.36
CA ASP A 223 26.14 13.02 4.12
C ASP A 223 25.84 13.02 5.64
N ASP A 224 24.73 12.44 6.12
CA ASP A 224 24.29 12.58 7.51
C ASP A 224 24.41 11.27 8.30
N HIS A 225 25.26 11.28 9.33
CA HIS A 225 25.55 10.12 10.18
C HIS A 225 24.31 9.49 10.81
N TYR A 226 23.21 10.25 10.97
CA TYR A 226 21.95 9.73 11.48
C TYR A 226 21.39 8.56 10.65
N PHE A 227 21.68 8.50 9.35
CA PHE A 227 21.16 7.43 8.49
C PHE A 227 22.08 6.22 8.40
N SER A 228 23.34 6.35 8.84
CA SER A 228 24.34 5.28 8.83
C SER A 228 24.63 4.69 10.22
N ASP A 229 24.52 5.50 11.27
CA ASP A 229 24.83 5.12 12.65
C ASP A 229 23.54 5.10 13.51
N PRO A 230 23.05 3.92 13.93
CA PRO A 230 21.83 3.80 14.72
C PRO A 230 21.94 4.42 16.12
N THR A 231 23.16 4.72 16.60
CA THR A 231 23.38 5.36 17.90
C THR A 231 23.36 6.89 17.82
N PHE A 232 23.41 7.45 16.61
CA PHE A 232 23.46 8.88 16.41
C PHE A 232 22.10 9.52 16.72
N SER A 233 22.11 10.57 17.55
CA SER A 233 20.88 11.24 17.99
C SER A 233 20.21 11.99 16.84
N ILE A 234 18.86 11.94 16.79
CA ILE A 234 18.07 12.76 15.86
C ILE A 234 18.29 14.27 16.08
N LEU A 235 18.65 14.69 17.29
CA LEU A 235 18.97 16.08 17.63
C LEU A 235 20.45 16.42 17.42
N GLY A 236 21.28 15.44 17.03
CA GLY A 236 22.69 15.68 16.76
C GLY A 236 22.87 16.72 15.66
N PRO A 237 23.94 17.54 15.71
CA PRO A 237 24.18 18.57 14.73
C PRO A 237 24.30 17.97 13.32
N TYR A 238 24.01 18.79 12.30
CA TYR A 238 24.36 18.42 10.94
C TYR A 238 25.89 18.33 10.79
N PRO A 239 26.38 17.52 9.85
CA PRO A 239 27.80 17.48 9.54
C PRO A 239 28.29 18.88 9.17
N HIS A 240 29.44 19.28 9.69
CA HIS A 240 30.11 20.50 9.25
C HIS A 240 30.38 20.42 7.75
N GLU A 241 30.13 21.52 7.04
CA GLU A 241 30.40 21.65 5.61
C GLU A 241 31.88 21.34 5.36
N SER A 242 32.17 20.13 4.88
CA SER A 242 33.51 19.84 4.39
C SER A 242 33.71 20.65 3.12
N ASN A 243 34.87 21.29 2.96
CA ASN A 243 35.27 22.04 1.76
C ASN A 243 35.35 21.19 0.47
N SER A 244 34.75 19.99 0.45
CA SER A 244 34.54 19.26 -0.80
C SER A 244 33.53 20.07 -1.64
N GLY A 245 34.05 20.78 -2.63
CA GLY A 245 33.37 21.81 -3.45
C GLY A 245 32.18 21.34 -4.30
N SER A 246 31.51 20.25 -3.90
CA SER A 246 30.30 19.72 -4.49
C SER A 246 29.20 19.50 -3.43
N GLN A 247 29.24 20.20 -2.29
CA GLN A 247 28.08 20.22 -1.40
C GLN A 247 26.94 20.96 -2.11
N ARG A 248 25.88 20.20 -2.38
CA ARG A 248 24.78 20.53 -3.28
C ARG A 248 23.96 21.66 -2.64
N ARG A 249 23.76 22.79 -3.34
CA ARG A 249 23.26 24.04 -2.73
C ARG A 249 21.92 23.85 -2.04
N SER A 250 21.07 23.00 -2.61
CA SER A 250 19.76 22.63 -2.07
C SER A 250 19.85 21.95 -0.69
N VAL A 251 20.79 21.04 -0.46
CA VAL A 251 20.97 20.37 0.85
C VAL A 251 21.45 21.35 1.92
N ALA A 252 22.44 22.18 1.59
CA ALA A 252 22.95 23.21 2.51
C ALA A 252 21.83 24.18 2.90
N MET A 253 21.05 24.66 1.92
CA MET A 253 19.90 25.53 2.17
C MET A 253 18.84 24.88 3.08
N LEU A 254 18.53 23.59 2.89
CA LEU A 254 17.56 22.92 3.76
C LEU A 254 18.09 22.73 5.18
N ARG A 255 19.39 22.43 5.35
CA ARG A 255 20.02 22.29 6.67
C ARG A 255 20.10 23.61 7.43
N THR A 256 20.19 24.76 6.74
CA THR A 256 20.18 26.07 7.39
C THR A 256 18.77 26.50 7.82
N VAL A 257 17.74 26.13 7.04
CA VAL A 257 16.35 26.55 7.30
C VAL A 257 15.61 25.59 8.25
N LEU A 258 15.86 24.28 8.14
CA LEU A 258 15.07 23.26 8.85
C LEU A 258 15.89 22.57 9.96
N PRO A 259 15.32 22.44 11.17
CA PRO A 259 15.98 21.73 12.26
C PRO A 259 16.06 20.21 11.95
N ALA A 260 17.09 19.56 12.50
CA ALA A 260 17.38 18.13 12.26
C ALA A 260 16.19 17.20 12.58
N VAL A 261 15.45 17.53 13.64
CA VAL A 261 14.23 16.79 14.07
C VAL A 261 13.11 16.83 13.03
N VAL A 262 13.15 17.77 12.09
CA VAL A 262 12.17 17.88 10.99
C VAL A 262 12.77 17.34 9.70
N LEU A 263 13.98 17.75 9.32
CA LEU A 263 14.57 17.40 8.03
C LEU A 263 14.86 15.91 7.89
N ARG A 264 15.38 15.25 8.95
CA ARG A 264 15.72 13.82 8.90
C ARG A 264 14.49 12.94 8.69
N PRO A 265 13.39 13.11 9.45
CA PRO A 265 12.15 12.37 9.16
C PRO A 265 11.54 12.70 7.81
N LEU A 266 11.62 13.96 7.35
CA LEU A 266 11.16 14.33 6.01
C LEU A 266 11.96 13.62 4.92
N ALA A 267 13.29 13.50 5.07
CA ALA A 267 14.12 12.73 4.15
C ALA A 267 13.70 11.25 4.13
N MET A 268 13.45 10.66 5.30
CA MET A 268 12.92 9.29 5.39
C MET A 268 11.55 9.16 4.70
N ALA A 269 10.63 10.09 4.94
CA ALA A 269 9.30 10.07 4.33
C ALA A 269 9.36 10.25 2.81
N MET A 270 10.19 11.18 2.31
CA MET A 270 10.45 11.37 0.89
C MET A 270 11.00 10.11 0.24
N TYR A 271 11.96 9.45 0.89
CA TYR A 271 12.56 8.21 0.38
C TYR A 271 11.54 7.07 0.34
N ALA A 272 10.84 6.82 1.45
CA ALA A 272 9.83 5.76 1.53
C ALA A 272 8.70 5.96 0.52
N TYR A 273 8.21 7.19 0.37
CA TYR A 273 7.20 7.52 -0.63
C TYR A 273 7.73 7.32 -2.06
N SER A 274 8.99 7.67 -2.30
CA SER A 274 9.63 7.51 -3.61
C SER A 274 9.77 6.04 -4.00
N LEU A 275 10.24 5.19 -3.08
CA LEU A 275 10.31 3.74 -3.28
C LEU A 275 8.93 3.15 -3.56
N LEU A 276 7.92 3.56 -2.78
CA LEU A 276 6.56 3.06 -2.94
C LEU A 276 5.98 3.41 -4.32
N LEU A 277 6.10 4.67 -4.75
CA LEU A 277 5.60 5.08 -6.06
C LEU A 277 6.40 4.46 -7.21
N GLY A 278 7.72 4.37 -7.07
CA GLY A 278 8.60 3.72 -8.05
C GLY A 278 8.31 2.22 -8.20
N LEU A 279 7.89 1.55 -7.12
CA LEU A 279 7.51 0.14 -7.15
C LEU A 279 6.12 -0.07 -7.75
N PHE A 280 5.14 0.76 -7.41
CA PHE A 280 3.74 0.50 -7.75
C PHE A 280 3.28 1.13 -9.07
N LEU A 281 3.69 2.36 -9.39
CA LEU A 281 3.11 3.06 -10.55
C LEU A 281 3.68 2.63 -11.91
N PRO A 282 5.02 2.48 -12.10
CA PRO A 282 5.57 2.11 -13.41
C PRO A 282 5.03 0.78 -13.96
N PRO A 283 4.89 -0.31 -13.17
CA PRO A 283 4.30 -1.56 -13.67
C PRO A 283 2.87 -1.40 -14.20
N MET A 284 2.12 -0.37 -13.78
CA MET A 284 0.76 -0.12 -14.28
C MET A 284 0.74 0.44 -15.70
N LEU A 285 1.83 1.04 -16.17
CA LEU A 285 1.91 1.56 -17.53
C LEU A 285 1.84 0.42 -18.56
N LEU A 286 2.46 -0.73 -18.28
CA LEU A 286 2.47 -1.86 -19.21
C LEU A 286 1.04 -2.37 -19.52
N PRO A 287 0.18 -2.74 -18.55
CA PRO A 287 -1.20 -3.11 -18.84
C PRO A 287 -2.00 -2.00 -19.55
N VAL A 288 -1.75 -0.73 -19.26
CA VAL A 288 -2.41 0.38 -19.96
C VAL A 288 -1.99 0.45 -21.43
N LEU A 289 -0.71 0.23 -21.73
CA LEU A 289 -0.19 0.19 -23.10
C LEU A 289 -0.72 -1.03 -23.85
N LEU A 290 -0.68 -2.22 -23.24
CA LEU A 290 -1.24 -3.46 -23.80
C LEU A 290 -2.73 -3.31 -24.10
N ASN A 291 -3.48 -2.65 -23.21
CA ASN A 291 -4.87 -2.33 -23.43
C ASN A 291 -5.05 -1.27 -24.53
N GLY A 292 -4.14 -0.31 -24.60
CA GLY A 292 -4.04 0.72 -25.64
C GLY A 292 -4.01 0.12 -27.05
N VAL A 293 -3.26 -0.96 -27.23
CA VAL A 293 -3.09 -1.68 -28.51
C VAL A 293 -4.07 -2.85 -28.69
N GLY A 294 -5.03 -3.03 -27.77
CA GLY A 294 -6.06 -4.08 -27.88
C GLY A 294 -5.62 -5.50 -27.50
N ILE A 295 -4.45 -5.69 -26.87
CA ILE A 295 -3.98 -7.02 -26.42
C ILE A 295 -4.77 -7.51 -25.20
N ILE A 296 -5.13 -6.60 -24.29
CA ILE A 296 -5.93 -6.93 -23.10
C ILE A 296 -7.22 -6.10 -23.05
N PRO A 297 -8.33 -6.66 -22.51
CA PRO A 297 -9.58 -5.92 -22.41
C PRO A 297 -9.52 -4.81 -21.35
N ASP A 298 -10.39 -3.80 -21.48
CA ASP A 298 -10.41 -2.62 -20.59
C ASP A 298 -10.51 -2.98 -19.09
N LYS A 299 -11.23 -4.05 -18.74
CA LYS A 299 -11.34 -4.53 -17.35
C LYS A 299 -10.00 -4.87 -16.69
N TRP A 300 -8.97 -5.19 -17.47
CA TRP A 300 -7.63 -5.49 -16.96
C TRP A 300 -6.73 -4.25 -16.89
N SER A 301 -7.19 -3.12 -17.42
CA SER A 301 -6.41 -1.91 -17.54
C SER A 301 -6.55 -1.02 -16.28
N PRO A 302 -5.45 -0.64 -15.62
CA PRO A 302 -5.47 0.18 -14.40
C PRO A 302 -6.19 1.52 -14.51
N HIS A 303 -6.35 2.09 -15.71
CA HIS A 303 -7.08 3.35 -15.90
C HIS A 303 -8.57 3.26 -15.54
N THR A 304 -9.15 2.06 -15.56
CA THR A 304 -10.51 1.78 -15.09
C THR A 304 -10.55 1.44 -13.60
N ARG A 305 -9.51 1.74 -12.83
CA ARG A 305 -9.46 1.46 -11.40
C ARG A 305 -9.47 2.76 -10.61
N ARG A 306 -9.69 2.65 -9.30
CA ARG A 306 -9.49 3.78 -8.39
C ARG A 306 -8.00 4.02 -8.20
N PRO A 307 -7.56 5.27 -7.99
CA PRO A 307 -6.16 5.53 -7.69
C PRO A 307 -5.71 4.85 -6.40
N HIS A 308 -4.44 4.51 -6.35
CA HIS A 308 -3.78 3.98 -5.15
C HIS A 308 -3.68 5.02 -4.04
N PHE A 309 -3.61 6.30 -4.43
CA PHE A 309 -3.49 7.45 -3.53
C PHE A 309 -4.66 8.42 -3.75
N GLY A 310 -5.27 8.86 -2.65
CA GLY A 310 -6.32 9.86 -2.68
C GLY A 310 -5.83 11.28 -2.99
N PRO A 311 -6.73 12.26 -2.97
CA PRO A 311 -6.38 13.67 -3.12
C PRO A 311 -5.74 14.23 -1.84
N PHE A 312 -4.80 15.17 -1.98
CA PHE A 312 -4.15 15.82 -0.84
C PHE A 312 -5.14 16.58 0.06
N SER A 313 -6.28 17.02 -0.50
CA SER A 313 -7.37 17.64 0.26
C SER A 313 -7.89 16.75 1.40
N ALA A 314 -7.70 15.43 1.33
CA ALA A 314 -8.02 14.56 2.45
C ALA A 314 -7.22 14.91 3.72
N ILE A 315 -5.94 15.22 3.59
CA ILE A 315 -5.08 15.63 4.72
C ILE A 315 -5.50 17.02 5.21
N VAL A 316 -5.75 17.95 4.29
CA VAL A 316 -6.20 19.31 4.63
C VAL A 316 -7.52 19.29 5.42
N ASN A 317 -8.44 18.40 5.04
CA ASN A 317 -9.77 18.32 5.64
C ASN A 317 -9.83 17.45 6.91
N TYR A 318 -8.96 16.44 7.03
CA TYR A 318 -9.08 15.40 8.05
C TYR A 318 -7.76 15.02 8.73
N GLY A 319 -6.68 15.77 8.53
CA GLY A 319 -5.39 15.55 9.19
C GLY A 319 -4.83 14.14 8.98
N VAL A 320 -4.33 13.53 10.06
CA VAL A 320 -3.75 12.18 10.10
C VAL A 320 -4.80 11.13 9.71
N ARG A 321 -6.07 11.32 10.08
CA ARG A 321 -7.16 10.43 9.64
C ARG A 321 -7.38 10.50 8.13
N GLY A 322 -7.24 11.68 7.55
CA GLY A 322 -7.29 11.90 6.10
C GLY A 322 -6.10 11.30 5.37
N PHE A 323 -4.91 11.46 5.96
CA PHE A 323 -3.68 10.84 5.47
C PHE A 323 -3.86 9.33 5.31
N TRP A 324 -4.14 8.59 6.39
CA TRP A 324 -4.23 7.13 6.32
C TRP A 324 -5.55 6.63 5.72
N GLY A 325 -6.65 7.27 6.10
CA GLY A 325 -7.99 6.83 5.78
C GLY A 325 -8.55 7.45 4.51
N GLN A 326 -7.77 8.10 3.65
CA GLN A 326 -8.24 8.57 2.35
C GLN A 326 -7.11 8.76 1.34
N TRP A 327 -5.93 9.20 1.79
CA TRP A 327 -4.83 9.55 0.90
C TRP A 327 -3.83 8.39 0.67
N TRP A 328 -3.33 7.75 1.71
CA TRP A 328 -2.22 6.79 1.64
C TRP A 328 -2.69 5.36 1.34
N HIS A 329 -2.08 4.71 0.33
CA HIS A 329 -2.09 3.26 0.12
C HIS A 329 -3.42 2.53 0.39
N GLN A 330 -4.47 2.84 -0.39
CA GLN A 330 -5.84 2.38 -0.10
C GLN A 330 -6.12 0.89 -0.38
N GLN A 331 -5.15 0.13 -0.93
CA GLN A 331 -5.34 -1.26 -1.40
C GLN A 331 -5.89 -2.23 -0.34
N MET A 332 -5.34 -2.16 0.88
CA MET A 332 -5.57 -3.15 1.93
C MET A 332 -6.65 -2.75 2.93
N ARG A 333 -7.20 -1.54 2.78
CA ARG A 333 -7.98 -0.89 3.83
C ARG A 333 -9.18 -1.71 4.29
N HIS A 334 -9.93 -2.29 3.35
CA HIS A 334 -11.16 -3.00 3.68
C HIS A 334 -10.85 -4.25 4.49
N ILE A 335 -9.85 -5.01 4.06
CA ILE A 335 -9.39 -6.26 4.66
C ILE A 335 -8.93 -6.03 6.11
N VAL A 336 -8.01 -5.08 6.33
CA VAL A 336 -7.40 -4.86 7.66
C VAL A 336 -8.35 -4.15 8.65
N SER A 337 -9.32 -3.40 8.14
CA SER A 337 -10.31 -2.70 8.97
C SER A 337 -11.52 -3.58 9.35
N GLU A 338 -11.75 -4.69 8.65
CA GLU A 338 -12.96 -5.48 8.84
C GLU A 338 -13.09 -6.16 10.20
N PRO A 339 -12.03 -6.72 10.83
CA PRO A 339 -12.15 -7.26 12.18
C PRO A 339 -12.67 -6.22 13.18
N GLY A 340 -12.20 -4.98 13.08
CA GLY A 340 -12.70 -3.86 13.87
C GLY A 340 -14.18 -3.54 13.60
N ARG A 341 -14.62 -3.57 12.34
CA ARG A 341 -16.06 -3.39 11.99
C ARG A 341 -16.93 -4.52 12.52
N TRP A 342 -16.46 -5.76 12.39
CA TRP A 342 -17.13 -6.93 12.93
C TRP A 342 -17.30 -6.82 14.44
N LEU A 343 -16.25 -6.42 15.17
CA LEU A 343 -16.30 -6.24 16.61
C LEU A 343 -17.29 -5.14 17.01
N VAL A 344 -17.28 -4.00 16.31
CA VAL A 344 -18.25 -2.92 16.50
C VAL A 344 -19.69 -3.42 16.35
N THR A 345 -19.97 -4.22 15.31
CA THR A 345 -21.30 -4.81 15.09
C THR A 345 -21.68 -5.78 16.21
N LYS A 346 -20.75 -6.62 16.68
CA LYS A 346 -20.99 -7.54 17.80
C LYS A 346 -21.26 -6.83 19.12
N LEU A 347 -20.56 -5.73 19.37
CA LEU A 347 -20.77 -4.87 20.54
C LEU A 347 -22.00 -3.95 20.40
N ARG A 348 -22.68 -3.94 19.25
CA ARG A 348 -23.86 -3.11 18.96
C ARG A 348 -23.62 -1.62 19.22
N LEU A 349 -22.42 -1.12 18.92
CA LEU A 349 -22.08 0.29 19.14
C LEU A 349 -22.88 1.20 18.18
N GLU A 350 -23.48 2.24 18.73
CA GLU A 350 -24.25 3.23 17.99
C GLU A 350 -23.38 4.34 17.38
N ASP A 351 -23.91 4.99 16.33
CA ASP A 351 -23.25 6.11 15.65
C ASP A 351 -23.45 7.47 16.34
N LYS A 352 -23.45 7.49 17.68
CA LYS A 352 -23.73 8.68 18.50
C LYS A 352 -22.75 8.85 19.65
N GLY A 353 -22.54 10.11 20.06
CA GLY A 353 -21.72 10.47 21.22
C GLY A 353 -20.33 9.84 21.22
N TRP A 354 -19.90 9.35 22.39
CA TRP A 354 -18.60 8.70 22.59
C TRP A 354 -18.48 7.34 21.87
N GLN A 355 -19.60 6.63 21.65
CA GLN A 355 -19.61 5.33 20.98
C GLN A 355 -19.16 5.45 19.52
N LYS A 356 -19.48 6.56 18.85
CA LYS A 356 -18.97 6.87 17.50
C LYS A 356 -17.45 6.92 17.46
N THR A 357 -16.84 7.56 18.46
CA THR A 357 -15.38 7.64 18.59
C THR A 357 -14.79 6.27 18.88
N LEU A 358 -15.36 5.52 19.83
CA LEU A 358 -14.92 4.16 20.14
C LEU A 358 -14.98 3.25 18.90
N LYS A 359 -16.09 3.29 18.15
CA LYS A 359 -16.27 2.56 16.90
C LYS A 359 -15.15 2.85 15.90
N TYR A 360 -14.86 4.14 15.68
CA TYR A 360 -13.79 4.54 14.78
C TYR A 360 -12.42 4.07 15.28
N MET A 361 -12.16 4.15 16.60
CA MET A 361 -10.90 3.70 17.19
C MET A 361 -10.70 2.18 17.11
N LEU A 362 -11.73 1.36 17.34
CA LEU A 362 -11.65 -0.09 17.17
C LEU A 362 -11.28 -0.46 15.73
N ILE A 363 -11.85 0.24 14.75
CA ILE A 363 -11.51 0.06 13.33
C ILE A 363 -10.06 0.46 13.07
N CYS A 364 -9.60 1.59 13.61
CA CYS A 364 -8.22 2.05 13.45
C CYS A 364 -7.21 1.10 14.08
N VAL A 365 -7.43 0.68 15.34
CA VAL A 365 -6.55 -0.26 16.04
C VAL A 365 -6.45 -1.56 15.26
N SER A 366 -7.58 -2.15 14.84
CA SER A 366 -7.59 -3.33 13.97
C SER A 366 -6.73 -3.11 12.71
N ALA A 367 -6.99 -2.02 11.98
CA ALA A 367 -6.32 -1.74 10.72
C ALA A 367 -4.79 -1.61 10.88
N PHE A 368 -4.35 -0.86 11.90
CA PHE A 368 -2.93 -0.60 12.12
C PHE A 368 -2.20 -1.76 12.78
N THR A 369 -2.86 -2.52 13.66
CA THR A 369 -2.28 -3.75 14.23
C THR A 369 -1.94 -4.73 13.12
N LEU A 370 -2.92 -5.03 12.25
CA LEU A 370 -2.72 -5.93 11.11
C LEU A 370 -1.72 -5.36 10.09
N SER A 371 -1.76 -4.04 9.83
CA SER A 371 -0.76 -3.41 8.94
C SER A 371 0.67 -3.55 9.49
N GLY A 372 0.87 -3.38 10.80
CA GLY A 372 2.17 -3.55 11.44
C GLY A 372 2.70 -4.98 11.31
N ILE A 373 1.83 -5.98 11.48
CA ILE A 373 2.20 -7.39 11.24
C ILE A 373 2.54 -7.63 9.77
N THR A 374 1.75 -7.14 8.81
CA THR A 374 2.10 -7.28 7.38
C THR A 374 3.47 -6.69 7.08
N HIS A 375 3.77 -5.50 7.58
CA HIS A 375 5.03 -4.81 7.28
C HIS A 375 6.24 -5.36 8.07
N SER A 376 6.03 -6.02 9.22
CA SER A 376 7.10 -6.82 9.84
C SER A 376 7.55 -7.95 8.91
N GLY A 377 6.65 -8.43 8.05
CA GLY A 377 6.95 -9.42 7.03
C GLY A 377 7.84 -8.92 5.89
N MET A 378 8.28 -7.66 5.91
CA MET A 378 9.35 -7.17 5.04
C MET A 378 10.74 -7.51 5.58
N VAL A 379 10.85 -7.97 6.82
CA VAL A 379 12.14 -8.30 7.45
C VAL A 379 12.49 -9.77 7.19
N PRO A 380 13.53 -10.05 6.40
CA PRO A 380 14.04 -11.41 6.21
C PRO A 380 14.54 -12.01 7.52
N SER A 381 14.58 -13.34 7.62
CA SER A 381 14.98 -14.02 8.86
C SER A 381 16.46 -13.85 9.20
N LYS A 382 17.30 -13.59 8.20
CA LYS A 382 18.74 -13.33 8.32
C LYS A 382 19.13 -12.09 7.49
N PRO A 383 18.67 -10.89 7.89
CA PRO A 383 18.87 -9.68 7.09
C PRO A 383 20.35 -9.41 6.83
N ARG A 384 20.73 -9.30 5.54
CA ARG A 384 22.12 -9.27 5.09
C ARG A 384 22.97 -8.15 5.69
N PHE A 385 22.36 -7.00 5.96
CA PHE A 385 23.05 -5.79 6.37
C PHE A 385 22.80 -5.41 7.84
N ALA A 386 22.07 -6.26 8.58
CA ALA A 386 21.67 -5.93 9.94
C ALA A 386 22.75 -6.26 10.96
N SER A 387 22.99 -5.34 11.87
CA SER A 387 23.76 -5.49 13.10
C SER A 387 22.88 -5.78 14.33
N VAL A 388 21.55 -5.82 14.16
CA VAL A 388 20.56 -6.07 15.21
C VAL A 388 19.68 -7.27 14.86
N ASP A 389 19.02 -7.84 15.87
CA ASP A 389 18.18 -9.03 15.69
C ASP A 389 17.00 -8.78 14.73
N ALA A 390 16.64 -9.80 13.94
CA ALA A 390 15.55 -9.70 12.98
C ALA A 390 14.21 -9.41 13.65
N ASN A 391 13.94 -9.95 14.84
CA ASN A 391 12.68 -9.68 15.55
C ASN A 391 12.64 -8.26 16.11
N GLU A 392 13.78 -7.70 16.50
CA GLU A 392 13.87 -6.29 16.87
C GLU A 392 13.50 -5.39 15.67
N LEU A 393 14.05 -5.67 14.48
CA LEU A 393 13.70 -4.94 13.26
C LEU A 393 12.21 -5.07 12.91
N ARG A 394 11.64 -6.27 13.06
CA ARG A 394 10.21 -6.55 12.87
C ARG A 394 9.35 -5.70 13.80
N LEU A 395 9.70 -5.66 15.08
CA LEU A 395 8.99 -4.87 16.08
C LEU A 395 9.10 -3.37 15.80
N ARG A 396 10.28 -2.88 15.39
CA ARG A 396 10.47 -1.47 15.03
C ARG A 396 9.60 -1.08 13.82
N LEU A 397 9.61 -1.89 12.76
CA LEU A 397 8.74 -1.66 11.59
C LEU A 397 7.25 -1.74 11.95
N ALA A 398 6.84 -2.72 12.75
CA ALA A 398 5.45 -2.84 13.20
C ALA A 398 5.03 -1.65 14.08
N SER A 399 5.94 -1.17 14.95
CA SER A 399 5.70 -0.04 15.86
C SER A 399 5.36 1.25 15.12
N PHE A 400 5.95 1.49 13.94
CA PHE A 400 5.57 2.61 13.09
C PHE A 400 4.08 2.59 12.76
N PHE A 401 3.47 1.43 12.53
CA PHE A 401 2.03 1.32 12.29
C PHE A 401 1.23 1.37 13.59
N TRP A 402 1.69 0.69 14.64
CA TRP A 402 0.94 0.57 15.90
C TRP A 402 0.80 1.88 16.67
N ILE A 403 1.68 2.86 16.45
CA ILE A 403 1.55 4.18 17.05
C ILE A 403 0.50 5.07 16.36
N GLN A 404 0.11 4.77 15.12
CA GLN A 404 -0.78 5.63 14.33
C GLN A 404 -2.18 5.86 14.96
N PRO A 405 -2.84 4.84 15.57
CA PRO A 405 -4.07 5.07 16.33
C PRO A 405 -3.94 6.10 17.44
N VAL A 406 -2.76 6.25 18.06
CA VAL A 406 -2.55 7.24 19.14
C VAL A 406 -2.64 8.66 18.59
N GLY A 407 -1.98 8.94 17.47
CA GLY A 407 -2.08 10.26 16.81
C GLY A 407 -3.50 10.57 16.34
N ILE A 408 -4.20 9.55 15.83
CA ILE A 408 -5.61 9.67 15.45
C ILE A 408 -6.50 9.94 16.67
N ALA A 409 -6.25 9.30 17.81
CA ALA A 409 -7.00 9.53 19.05
C ALA A 409 -6.78 10.95 19.57
N ILE A 410 -5.53 11.42 19.61
CA ILE A 410 -5.19 12.80 19.99
C ILE A 410 -5.91 13.79 19.06
N GLU A 411 -5.89 13.54 17.75
CA GLU A 411 -6.59 14.38 16.78
C GLU A 411 -8.10 14.45 17.06
N LEU A 412 -8.74 13.32 17.33
CA LEU A 412 -10.18 13.26 17.55
C LEU A 412 -10.63 13.83 18.88
N LEU A 413 -9.85 13.63 19.94
CA LEU A 413 -10.24 13.95 21.31
C LEU A 413 -9.80 15.34 21.72
N LEU A 414 -8.69 15.85 21.18
CA LEU A 414 -8.10 17.12 21.58
C LEU A 414 -8.15 18.14 20.44
N LEU A 415 -7.62 17.80 19.27
CA LEU A 415 -7.47 18.77 18.17
C LEU A 415 -8.81 19.14 17.53
N GLU A 416 -9.61 18.17 17.09
CA GLU A 416 -10.87 18.44 16.39
C GLU A 416 -11.90 19.22 17.23
N PRO A 417 -12.09 18.94 18.53
CA PRO A 417 -12.93 19.80 19.37
C PRO A 417 -12.43 21.25 19.44
N ALA A 418 -11.11 21.46 19.59
CA ALA A 418 -10.51 22.79 19.62
C ALA A 418 -10.60 23.51 18.25
N LEU A 419 -10.47 22.80 17.14
CA LEU A 419 -10.62 23.40 15.82
C LEU A 419 -12.08 23.74 15.50
N ARG A 420 -13.04 22.96 16.00
CA ARG A 420 -14.47 23.21 15.80
C ARG A 420 -15.00 24.41 16.60
N SER A 421 -14.33 24.80 17.67
CA SER A 421 -14.69 26.02 18.39
C SER A 421 -14.25 27.29 17.65
N LEU A 422 -13.38 27.18 16.64
CA LEU A 422 -13.01 28.31 15.80
C LEU A 422 -14.18 28.74 14.89
N PRO A 423 -14.44 30.05 14.74
CA PRO A 423 -15.42 30.58 13.80
C PRO A 423 -15.23 30.07 12.36
N SER A 424 -16.33 29.96 11.60
CA SER A 424 -16.33 29.45 10.23
C SER A 424 -15.53 30.28 9.22
N TRP A 425 -15.27 31.56 9.50
CA TRP A 425 -14.39 32.42 8.69
C TRP A 425 -12.90 32.08 8.87
N LEU A 426 -12.54 31.35 9.95
CA LEU A 426 -11.21 30.82 10.23
C LEU A 426 -11.01 29.37 9.75
N ARG A 427 -11.81 28.90 8.78
CA ARG A 427 -11.67 27.55 8.21
C ARG A 427 -10.26 27.27 7.65
N TRP A 428 -9.58 28.28 7.12
CA TRP A 428 -8.21 28.15 6.63
C TRP A 428 -7.21 27.84 7.76
N LEU A 429 -7.40 28.40 8.96
CA LEU A 429 -6.60 28.04 10.14
C LEU A 429 -6.85 26.59 10.55
N GLN A 430 -8.09 26.12 10.53
CA GLN A 430 -8.40 24.72 10.83
C GLN A 430 -7.65 23.76 9.87
N ALA A 431 -7.69 24.08 8.58
CA ALA A 431 -6.95 23.35 7.56
C ALA A 431 -5.43 23.37 7.82
N MET A 432 -4.88 24.55 8.12
CA MET A 432 -3.45 24.71 8.43
C MET A 432 -3.04 23.88 9.65
N PHE A 433 -3.81 23.95 10.75
CA PHE A 433 -3.52 23.17 11.96
C PHE A 433 -3.59 21.66 11.73
N ARG A 434 -4.52 21.16 10.91
CA ARG A 434 -4.57 19.73 10.53
C ARG A 434 -3.33 19.31 9.74
N VAL A 435 -2.87 20.14 8.80
CA VAL A 435 -1.64 19.88 8.04
C VAL A 435 -0.43 19.90 8.96
N ILE A 436 -0.29 20.92 9.81
CA ILE A 436 0.82 21.01 10.78
C ILE A 436 0.83 19.80 11.71
N TRP A 437 -0.32 19.44 12.29
CA TRP A 437 -0.45 18.25 13.12
C TRP A 437 -0.02 16.97 12.39
N THR A 438 -0.47 16.81 11.15
CA THR A 438 -0.08 15.66 10.32
C THR A 438 1.42 15.63 10.09
N VAL A 439 2.04 16.75 9.72
CA VAL A 439 3.50 16.84 9.50
C VAL A 439 4.26 16.52 10.77
N VAL A 440 3.90 17.13 11.90
CA VAL A 440 4.58 16.90 13.19
C VAL A 440 4.46 15.43 13.61
N PHE A 441 3.26 14.85 13.54
CA PHE A 441 3.04 13.46 13.91
C PHE A 441 3.74 12.48 12.97
N MET A 442 3.72 12.74 11.66
CA MET A 442 4.43 11.91 10.69
C MET A 442 5.95 12.04 10.84
N CYS A 443 6.49 13.23 11.11
CA CYS A 443 7.91 13.39 11.42
C CYS A 443 8.30 12.56 12.64
N PHE A 444 7.53 12.63 13.73
CA PHE A 444 7.77 11.81 14.91
C PHE A 444 7.76 10.31 14.57
N THR A 445 6.73 9.82 13.88
CA THR A 445 6.60 8.38 13.60
C THR A 445 7.63 7.89 12.57
N CYS A 446 8.00 8.69 11.58
CA CYS A 446 9.02 8.33 10.58
C CYS A 446 10.41 8.12 11.19
N THR A 447 10.72 8.70 12.36
CA THR A 447 11.97 8.39 13.09
C THR A 447 12.13 6.90 13.39
N ILE A 448 11.02 6.21 13.63
CA ILE A 448 10.97 4.79 13.96
C ILE A 448 11.43 3.94 12.76
N LEU A 449 11.26 4.44 11.54
CA LEU A 449 11.60 3.74 10.30
C LEU A 449 13.07 3.85 9.90
N VAL A 450 13.81 4.82 10.42
CA VAL A 450 15.17 5.11 9.95
C VAL A 450 16.11 3.94 10.21
N VAL A 451 16.15 3.44 11.45
CA VAL A 451 16.97 2.29 11.83
C VAL A 451 16.63 1.06 10.98
N PRO A 452 15.38 0.58 10.90
CA PRO A 452 15.10 -0.61 10.10
C PRO A 452 15.37 -0.40 8.60
N PHE A 453 15.15 0.78 8.02
CA PHE A 453 15.51 1.03 6.63
C PHE A 453 17.03 0.99 6.39
N GLY A 454 17.82 1.53 7.33
CA GLY A 454 19.28 1.42 7.32
C GLY A 454 19.76 -0.03 7.39
N GLN A 455 19.27 -0.77 8.38
CA GLN A 455 19.67 -2.15 8.68
C GLN A 455 19.21 -3.16 7.62
N LEU A 456 18.13 -2.85 6.89
CA LEU A 456 17.68 -3.64 5.74
C LEU A 456 18.35 -3.23 4.43
N GLY A 457 19.24 -2.23 4.45
CA GLY A 457 19.93 -1.73 3.26
C GLY A 457 18.99 -1.04 2.27
N TYR A 458 17.82 -0.57 2.70
CA TYR A 458 16.83 0.02 1.80
C TYR A 458 17.34 1.27 1.10
N TRP A 459 18.24 2.04 1.71
CA TRP A 459 18.93 3.18 1.09
C TRP A 459 19.76 2.81 -0.16
N ASN A 460 20.11 1.53 -0.30
CA ASN A 460 20.97 1.01 -1.37
C ASN A 460 20.18 0.32 -2.49
N ILE A 461 18.85 0.22 -2.40
CA ILE A 461 18.01 -0.38 -3.46
C ILE A 461 18.23 0.34 -4.80
N ILE A 462 18.31 1.66 -4.76
CA ILE A 462 18.63 2.49 -5.92
C ILE A 462 20.07 2.96 -5.77
N PRO A 463 21.02 2.51 -6.63
CA PRO A 463 22.40 2.96 -6.57
C PRO A 463 22.53 4.48 -6.64
N SER A 464 23.46 5.07 -5.87
CA SER A 464 23.71 6.52 -5.90
C SER A 464 24.13 7.01 -7.29
N SER A 465 24.83 6.17 -8.06
CA SER A 465 25.20 6.45 -9.46
C SER A 465 24.02 6.62 -10.42
N LEU A 466 22.86 6.04 -10.11
CA LEU A 466 21.64 6.14 -10.92
C LEU A 466 20.71 7.27 -10.46
N THR A 467 21.07 7.96 -9.38
CA THR A 467 20.26 9.02 -8.81
C THR A 467 20.74 10.37 -9.34
N PRO A 468 19.94 11.12 -10.11
CA PRO A 468 20.39 12.40 -10.66
C PRO A 468 20.75 13.36 -9.53
N TYR A 469 21.81 14.14 -9.74
CA TYR A 469 22.25 15.14 -8.78
C TYR A 469 21.35 16.37 -8.93
N LEU A 470 20.76 16.81 -7.81
CA LEU A 470 20.11 18.10 -7.74
C LEU A 470 21.18 19.15 -7.47
N LEU A 471 21.21 20.21 -8.28
CA LEU A 471 22.13 21.34 -8.12
C LEU A 471 21.83 22.15 -6.84
#